data_AF-A0A8T0BL75-F1
#
_entry.id   AF-A0A8T0BL75-F1
#
_cell.length_a   1.000
_cell.length_b   1.000
_cell.length_c   1.000
_cell.angle_alpha   90.00
_cell.angle_beta   90.00
_cell.angle_gamma   90.00
#
_symmetry.space_group_name_H-M   'P 1'
#
loop_
_entity.id
_entity.type
_entity.pdbx_description
1 polymer ?
#
loop_
_entity_poly.entity_id
_entity_poly.type
_entity_poly.pdbx_seq_one_letter_code
_entity_poly.pdbx_strand_id
1 'polypeptide(L)'
;MQRARGAITHVTSQCAACLKAGTPRRTAIHFRRNTLAEPPGNIHNAITSTLKSFLEDSSLRFLENSWYGFNLCPATWNYIFSLDLLCAQLGWTWTITNIIWKDLWLILNTWLRQARTEQTPFRDVCVAAVFRLLGRLGQLGLKENMLTSLENLARSINQFGMRSFSKGMPWEVQLSVIYAIHDLAPSNPEAALKTLESWKKNSTRRIPSAVNKCITQISFLCRQTESQRSQR
;
A
#
# COMPACT_ATOMS: atom_id res chain seq x y z
N MET A 1 40.65 38.53 14.88
CA MET A 1 39.92 37.82 15.94
C MET A 1 38.50 37.59 15.42
N GLN A 2 38.12 36.40 14.92
CA GLN A 2 37.56 35.25 15.69
C GLN A 2 36.34 35.68 16.53
N ARG A 3 35.13 35.11 16.50
CA ARG A 3 34.53 33.75 16.33
C ARG A 3 32.99 33.99 16.32
N ALA A 4 32.04 33.13 15.95
CA ALA A 4 31.99 31.79 15.40
C ALA A 4 30.59 31.61 14.75
N ARG A 5 30.57 30.94 13.59
CA ARG A 5 29.41 30.26 13.00
C ARG A 5 29.24 28.91 13.71
N GLY A 6 28.00 28.44 13.88
CA GLY A 6 27.75 27.07 14.36
C GLY A 6 26.29 26.63 14.28
N ALA A 7 26.06 25.57 13.49
CA ALA A 7 24.91 24.64 13.44
C ALA A 7 23.54 25.26 13.10
N ILE A 8 22.78 24.82 12.09
CA ILE A 8 22.36 23.44 11.81
C ILE A 8 22.22 23.27 10.30
N THR A 9 23.15 22.52 9.70
CA THR A 9 23.01 21.91 8.37
C THR A 9 23.03 20.40 8.58
N HIS A 10 21.89 19.72 8.44
CA HIS A 10 21.83 18.33 8.03
C HIS A 10 20.38 17.99 7.63
N VAL A 11 20.24 17.15 6.61
CA VAL A 11 18.98 16.60 6.04
C VAL A 11 18.30 17.43 4.93
N THR A 12 19.03 17.80 3.88
CA THR A 12 18.43 18.10 2.54
C THR A 12 19.32 17.76 1.33
N SER A 13 20.39 16.96 1.46
CA SER A 13 21.37 16.77 0.37
C SER A 13 21.35 15.41 -0.35
N GLN A 14 20.31 14.58 -0.20
CA GLN A 14 20.32 13.21 -0.80
C GLN A 14 19.44 12.99 -2.03
N CYS A 15 18.83 14.04 -2.61
CA CYS A 15 18.01 13.90 -3.82
C CYS A 15 18.54 14.61 -5.08
N ALA A 16 19.72 15.24 -5.06
CA ALA A 16 20.19 16.04 -6.20
C ALA A 16 21.53 15.61 -6.84
N ALA A 17 22.17 14.53 -6.36
CA ALA A 17 23.51 14.14 -6.82
C ALA A 17 23.59 12.91 -7.74
N CYS A 18 22.47 12.33 -8.20
CA CYS A 18 22.48 11.15 -9.08
C CYS A 18 22.39 11.46 -10.58
N LEU A 19 22.51 12.71 -11.02
CA LEU A 19 22.32 13.08 -12.43
C LEU A 19 23.56 13.56 -13.18
N LYS A 20 24.76 13.52 -12.60
CA LYS A 20 25.99 13.79 -13.37
C LYS A 20 27.14 12.88 -12.95
N ALA A 21 27.73 12.29 -13.99
CA ALA A 21 29.03 11.63 -14.08
C ALA A 21 29.11 10.12 -13.75
N GLY A 22 29.65 9.38 -14.72
CA GLY A 22 30.42 8.15 -14.49
C GLY A 22 29.70 6.86 -14.85
N THR A 23 30.04 6.32 -16.01
CA THR A 23 29.75 4.92 -16.42
C THR A 23 30.03 3.90 -15.31
N PRO A 24 29.08 3.01 -14.96
CA PRO A 24 29.39 1.84 -14.14
C PRO A 24 29.43 0.56 -14.98
N ARG A 25 30.53 -0.19 -14.80
CA ARG A 25 30.73 -1.56 -15.28
C ARG A 25 29.53 -2.45 -14.89
N ARG A 26 29.11 -3.28 -15.85
CA ARG A 26 28.12 -4.34 -15.69
C ARG A 26 28.58 -5.34 -14.61
N THR A 27 28.00 -5.26 -13.43
CA THR A 27 27.75 -6.42 -12.59
C THR A 27 26.25 -6.64 -12.58
N ALA A 28 25.82 -7.60 -13.39
CA ALA A 28 24.43 -8.02 -13.47
C ALA A 28 24.04 -8.64 -12.12
N ILE A 29 23.21 -7.95 -11.35
CA ILE A 29 22.39 -8.60 -10.33
C ILE A 29 21.36 -9.41 -11.11
N HIS A 30 21.51 -10.74 -11.10
CA HIS A 30 20.53 -11.65 -11.68
C HIS A 30 19.20 -11.52 -10.93
N PHE A 31 18.31 -10.69 -11.44
CA PHE A 31 16.89 -10.76 -11.13
C PHE A 31 16.39 -12.10 -11.68
N ARG A 32 16.10 -13.05 -10.79
CA ARG A 32 15.59 -14.37 -11.17
C ARG A 32 14.30 -14.16 -11.98
N ARG A 33 14.33 -14.49 -13.27
CA ARG A 33 13.11 -14.68 -14.07
C ARG A 33 12.33 -15.83 -13.44
N ASN A 34 11.10 -15.55 -13.02
CA ASN A 34 10.15 -16.54 -12.51
C ASN A 34 9.90 -17.63 -13.56
N THR A 35 10.49 -18.80 -13.36
CA THR A 35 9.94 -20.06 -13.88
C THR A 35 8.69 -20.40 -13.07
N LEU A 36 7.65 -20.89 -13.74
CA LEU A 36 6.35 -21.37 -13.21
C LEU A 36 6.46 -22.54 -12.21
N ALA A 37 7.62 -22.76 -11.59
CA ALA A 37 7.83 -23.80 -10.60
C ALA A 37 7.13 -23.39 -9.29
N GLU A 38 6.40 -24.32 -8.69
CA GLU A 38 5.87 -24.13 -7.34
C GLU A 38 7.00 -23.70 -6.41
N PRO A 39 6.75 -22.73 -5.53
CA PRO A 39 7.75 -22.38 -4.55
C PRO A 39 8.07 -23.57 -3.67
N PRO A 40 9.27 -23.63 -3.08
CA PRO A 40 9.55 -24.63 -2.07
C PRO A 40 8.42 -24.57 -1.04
N GLY A 41 7.78 -25.72 -0.77
CA GLY A 41 6.50 -25.79 -0.05
C GLY A 41 6.52 -25.15 1.34
N ASN A 42 7.71 -24.90 1.88
CA ASN A 42 7.91 -24.16 3.12
C ASN A 42 7.43 -22.70 3.06
N ILE A 43 7.58 -21.97 1.93
CA ILE A 43 7.20 -20.55 1.85
C ILE A 43 5.68 -20.41 1.79
N HIS A 44 5.00 -21.19 0.95
CA HIS A 44 3.54 -21.17 0.88
C HIS A 44 2.91 -21.52 2.24
N ASN A 45 3.40 -22.58 2.89
CA ASN A 45 2.92 -22.96 4.22
C ASN A 45 3.20 -21.86 5.26
N ALA A 46 4.34 -21.18 5.18
CA ALA A 46 4.64 -20.04 6.05
C ALA A 46 3.66 -18.88 5.82
N ILE A 47 3.30 -18.57 4.57
CA ILE A 47 2.29 -17.54 4.26
C ILE A 47 0.93 -17.92 4.85
N THR A 48 0.45 -19.14 4.57
CA THR A 48 -0.84 -19.62 5.07
C THR A 48 -0.89 -19.62 6.59
N SER A 49 0.16 -20.12 7.25
CA SER A 49 0.26 -20.12 8.71
C SER A 49 0.29 -18.69 9.26
N THR A 50 1.04 -17.79 8.64
CA THR A 50 1.14 -16.38 9.07
C THR A 50 -0.21 -15.67 8.91
N LEU A 51 -0.93 -15.90 7.80
CA LEU A 51 -2.27 -15.36 7.58
C LEU A 51 -3.26 -15.87 8.64
N LYS A 52 -3.21 -17.16 8.96
CA LYS A 52 -4.06 -17.75 10.00
C LYS A 52 -3.80 -17.10 11.37
N SER A 53 -2.53 -17.07 11.80
CA SER A 53 -2.15 -16.42 13.07
C SER A 53 -2.56 -14.96 13.11
N PHE A 54 -2.35 -14.22 12.01
CA PHE A 54 -2.79 -12.84 11.86
C PHE A 54 -4.29 -12.65 12.09
N LEU A 55 -5.13 -13.51 11.52
CA LEU A 55 -6.58 -13.40 11.65
C LEU A 55 -7.07 -13.73 13.07
N GLU A 56 -6.44 -14.71 13.72
CA GLU A 56 -6.79 -15.22 15.06
C GLU A 56 -6.23 -14.35 16.21
N ASP A 57 -5.24 -13.49 15.96
CA ASP A 57 -4.54 -12.72 17.00
C ASP A 57 -5.44 -11.65 17.65
N SER A 58 -5.99 -11.95 18.83
CA SER A 58 -6.88 -11.05 19.56
C SER A 58 -6.23 -9.74 20.04
N SER A 59 -4.89 -9.64 20.02
CA SER A 59 -4.15 -8.46 20.52
C SER A 59 -4.09 -7.29 19.53
N LEU A 60 -4.42 -7.54 18.25
CA LEU A 60 -4.42 -6.53 17.19
C LEU A 60 -5.43 -5.41 17.49
N ARG A 61 -4.97 -4.16 17.37
CA ARG A 61 -5.79 -2.97 17.65
C ARG A 61 -5.35 -1.76 16.85
N PHE A 62 -6.25 -0.80 16.71
CA PHE A 62 -5.92 0.53 16.23
C PHE A 62 -5.24 1.36 17.32
N LEU A 63 -4.34 2.24 16.91
CA LEU A 63 -3.68 3.22 17.77
C LEU A 63 -3.94 4.60 17.19
N GLU A 64 -4.38 5.55 18.02
CA GLU A 64 -4.52 6.94 17.61
C GLU A 64 -3.16 7.53 17.22
N ASN A 65 -3.15 8.39 16.20
CA ASN A 65 -1.95 9.04 15.74
C ASN A 65 -2.26 10.43 15.19
N SER A 66 -1.58 11.47 15.68
CA SER A 66 -1.83 12.85 15.27
C SER A 66 -1.58 13.13 13.79
N TRP A 67 -0.64 12.40 13.16
CA TRP A 67 -0.27 12.58 11.77
C TRP A 67 -1.16 11.75 10.82
N TYR A 68 -1.32 10.46 11.15
CA TYR A 68 -2.04 9.48 10.33
C TYR A 68 -3.54 9.37 10.66
N GLY A 69 -4.02 10.00 11.74
CA GLY A 69 -5.35 9.78 12.31
C GLY A 69 -5.38 8.51 13.16
N PHE A 70 -5.28 7.37 12.50
CA PHE A 70 -5.15 6.06 13.13
C PHE A 70 -4.05 5.26 12.46
N ASN A 71 -3.34 4.48 13.27
CA ASN A 71 -2.31 3.55 12.83
C ASN A 71 -2.63 2.14 13.35
N LEU A 72 -2.00 1.14 12.75
CA LEU A 72 -2.03 -0.24 13.23
C LEU A 72 -1.00 -0.42 14.35
N CYS A 73 -1.28 -1.30 15.30
CA CYS A 73 -0.32 -1.59 16.37
C CYS A 73 0.95 -2.29 15.81
N PRO A 74 2.08 -2.24 16.54
CA PRO A 74 3.33 -2.86 16.09
C PRO A 74 3.20 -4.35 15.72
N ALA A 75 2.40 -5.11 16.49
CA ALA A 75 2.13 -6.52 16.19
C ALA A 75 1.47 -6.70 14.80
N THR A 76 0.50 -5.86 14.45
CA THR A 76 -0.12 -5.88 13.12
C THR A 76 0.90 -5.59 12.02
N TRP A 77 1.79 -4.62 12.22
CA TRP A 77 2.85 -4.31 11.26
C TRP A 77 3.84 -5.47 11.09
N ASN A 78 4.16 -6.22 12.14
CA ASN A 78 5.02 -7.40 12.05
C ASN A 78 4.41 -8.48 11.13
N TYR A 79 3.10 -8.71 11.20
CA TYR A 79 2.42 -9.61 10.25
C TYR A 79 2.49 -9.08 8.82
N ILE A 80 2.21 -7.79 8.62
CA ILE A 80 2.26 -7.16 7.29
C ILE A 80 3.66 -7.31 6.68
N PHE A 81 4.73 -7.01 7.44
CA PHE A 81 6.09 -7.12 6.93
C PHE A 81 6.52 -8.57 6.69
N SER A 82 6.11 -9.49 7.56
CA SER A 82 6.38 -10.93 7.35
C SER A 82 5.74 -11.43 6.05
N LEU A 83 4.47 -11.10 5.83
CA LEU A 83 3.74 -11.49 4.61
C LEU A 83 4.32 -10.83 3.35
N ASP A 84 4.65 -9.54 3.43
CA ASP A 84 5.30 -8.80 2.34
C ASP A 84 6.64 -9.45 1.95
N LEU A 85 7.47 -9.80 2.94
CA LEU A 85 8.75 -10.47 2.72
C LEU A 85 8.58 -11.85 2.08
N LEU A 86 7.66 -12.67 2.61
CA LEU A 86 7.40 -14.01 2.08
C LEU A 86 6.86 -13.95 0.64
N CYS A 87 5.93 -13.04 0.36
CA CYS A 87 5.39 -12.86 -1.00
C CYS A 87 6.45 -12.34 -1.98
N ALA A 88 7.35 -11.46 -1.54
CA ALA A 88 8.44 -10.97 -2.37
C ALA A 88 9.38 -12.10 -2.85
N GLN A 89 9.52 -13.19 -2.09
CA GLN A 89 10.30 -14.36 -2.53
C GLN A 89 9.66 -15.12 -3.70
N LEU A 90 8.36 -14.93 -3.92
CA LEU A 90 7.56 -15.63 -4.92
C LEU A 90 7.32 -14.78 -6.19
N GLY A 91 7.63 -13.50 -6.10
CA GLY A 91 7.42 -12.51 -7.16
C GLY A 91 5.94 -12.13 -7.33
N TRP A 92 5.72 -11.10 -8.13
CA TRP A 92 4.41 -10.48 -8.29
C TRP A 92 3.35 -11.42 -8.87
N THR A 93 3.65 -12.09 -10.00
CA THR A 93 2.66 -12.92 -10.72
C THR A 93 2.09 -14.03 -9.84
N TRP A 94 2.94 -14.68 -9.04
CA TRP A 94 2.49 -15.70 -8.11
C TRP A 94 1.66 -15.07 -6.97
N THR A 95 2.16 -13.98 -6.40
CA THR A 95 1.53 -13.27 -5.27
C THR A 95 0.13 -12.77 -5.62
N ILE A 96 -0.03 -12.11 -6.78
CA ILE A 96 -1.33 -11.57 -7.18
C ILE A 96 -2.35 -12.68 -7.40
N THR A 97 -1.93 -13.81 -7.99
CA THR A 97 -2.82 -14.91 -8.34
C THR A 97 -3.19 -15.77 -7.14
N ASN A 98 -2.23 -16.04 -6.24
CA ASN A 98 -2.43 -17.01 -5.16
C ASN A 98 -2.77 -16.37 -3.82
N ILE A 99 -2.31 -15.15 -3.56
CA ILE A 99 -2.51 -14.50 -2.25
C ILE A 99 -3.52 -13.36 -2.38
N ILE A 100 -3.29 -12.43 -3.31
CA ILE A 100 -4.15 -11.24 -3.43
C ILE A 100 -5.56 -11.64 -3.84
N TRP A 101 -5.74 -12.30 -4.98
CA TRP A 101 -7.07 -12.59 -5.51
C TRP A 101 -7.79 -13.75 -4.82
N LYS A 102 -7.07 -14.74 -4.29
CA LYS A 102 -7.69 -15.89 -3.60
C LYS A 102 -7.95 -15.61 -2.13
N ASP A 103 -6.94 -15.18 -1.38
CA ASP A 103 -7.03 -15.11 0.09
C ASP A 103 -7.43 -13.71 0.57
N LEU A 104 -6.65 -12.69 0.21
CA LEU A 104 -6.87 -11.33 0.70
C LEU A 104 -8.20 -10.75 0.20
N TRP A 105 -8.53 -10.98 -1.07
CA TRP A 105 -9.79 -10.51 -1.64
C TRP A 105 -11.00 -11.24 -1.05
N LEU A 106 -10.86 -12.52 -0.68
CA LEU A 106 -11.91 -13.27 0.00
C LEU A 106 -12.20 -12.69 1.38
N ILE A 107 -11.16 -12.30 2.14
CA ILE A 107 -11.32 -11.62 3.43
C ILE A 107 -12.12 -10.33 3.25
N LEU A 108 -11.75 -9.49 2.27
CA LEU A 108 -12.44 -8.23 1.99
C LEU A 108 -13.89 -8.42 1.57
N ASN A 109 -14.17 -9.39 0.68
CA ASN A 109 -15.52 -9.67 0.20
C ASN A 109 -16.42 -10.23 1.31
N THR A 110 -15.88 -11.10 2.15
CA THR A 110 -16.60 -11.68 3.29
C THR A 110 -16.97 -10.59 4.28
N TRP A 111 -16.01 -9.71 4.63
CA TRP A 111 -16.28 -8.58 5.52
C TRP A 111 -17.29 -7.59 4.93
N LEU A 112 -17.28 -7.36 3.61
CA LEU A 112 -18.19 -6.40 2.97
C LEU A 112 -19.65 -6.89 2.92
N ARG A 113 -19.88 -8.21 2.75
CA ARG A 113 -21.23 -8.80 2.63
C ARG A 113 -21.96 -8.89 3.95
N GLN A 114 -21.23 -8.75 5.05
CA GLN A 114 -21.77 -8.98 6.37
C GLN A 114 -22.62 -7.80 6.86
N ALA A 115 -23.71 -8.09 7.56
CA ALA A 115 -24.50 -7.08 8.24
C ALA A 115 -23.67 -6.44 9.36
N ARG A 116 -23.66 -5.10 9.43
CA ARG A 116 -22.93 -4.35 10.47
C ARG A 116 -23.45 -4.59 11.89
N THR A 117 -24.63 -5.18 12.01
CA THR A 117 -25.30 -5.55 13.26
C THR A 117 -24.91 -6.94 13.78
N GLU A 118 -24.19 -7.73 12.99
CA GLU A 118 -23.73 -9.08 13.38
C GLU A 118 -22.26 -9.05 13.83
N GLN A 119 -21.86 -10.00 14.66
CA GLN A 119 -20.46 -10.18 15.03
C GLN A 119 -19.61 -10.43 13.77
N THR A 120 -18.63 -9.56 13.53
CA THR A 120 -17.84 -9.62 12.30
C THR A 120 -16.92 -10.82 12.27
N PRO A 121 -16.98 -11.71 11.25
CA PRO A 121 -16.06 -12.84 11.16
C PRO A 121 -14.62 -12.35 10.99
N PHE A 122 -14.45 -11.15 10.39
CA PHE A 122 -13.18 -10.45 10.35
C PHE A 122 -13.29 -9.10 11.07
N ARG A 123 -12.42 -8.89 12.06
CA ARG A 123 -12.32 -7.61 12.78
C ARG A 123 -11.84 -6.51 11.85
N ASP A 124 -12.30 -5.29 12.09
CA ASP A 124 -11.94 -4.12 11.29
C ASP A 124 -10.43 -3.88 11.23
N VAL A 125 -9.70 -4.15 12.31
CA VAL A 125 -8.22 -4.06 12.34
C VAL A 125 -7.56 -5.01 11.35
N CYS A 126 -8.11 -6.22 11.17
CA CYS A 126 -7.60 -7.18 10.20
C CYS A 126 -7.85 -6.67 8.78
N VAL A 127 -9.03 -6.14 8.50
CA VAL A 127 -9.37 -5.59 7.18
C VAL A 127 -8.51 -4.37 6.83
N ALA A 128 -8.31 -3.47 7.78
CA ALA A 128 -7.39 -2.34 7.65
C ALA A 128 -5.96 -2.83 7.33
N ALA A 129 -5.48 -3.84 8.04
CA ALA A 129 -4.18 -4.45 7.78
C ALA A 129 -4.08 -5.10 6.40
N VAL A 130 -5.13 -5.77 5.93
CA VAL A 130 -5.19 -6.31 4.56
C VAL A 130 -5.03 -5.18 3.53
N PHE A 131 -5.69 -4.04 3.69
CA PHE A 131 -5.49 -2.90 2.78
C PHE A 131 -4.05 -2.38 2.80
N ARG A 132 -3.46 -2.23 4.00
CA ARG A 132 -2.05 -1.81 4.12
C ARG A 132 -1.11 -2.82 3.45
N LEU A 133 -1.37 -4.12 3.60
CA LEU A 133 -0.63 -5.17 2.92
C LEU A 133 -0.78 -5.09 1.40
N LEU A 134 -2.00 -4.90 0.88
CA LEU A 134 -2.25 -4.77 -0.57
C LEU A 134 -1.48 -3.60 -1.19
N GLY A 135 -1.42 -2.44 -0.51
CA GLY A 135 -0.61 -1.31 -0.95
C GLY A 135 0.88 -1.67 -1.07
N ARG A 136 1.42 -2.39 -0.08
CA ARG A 136 2.81 -2.85 -0.07
C ARG A 136 3.11 -3.91 -1.12
N LEU A 137 2.28 -4.93 -1.23
CA LEU A 137 2.42 -5.95 -2.28
C LEU A 137 2.31 -5.31 -3.66
N GLY A 138 1.47 -4.29 -3.83
CA GLY A 138 1.44 -3.48 -5.04
C GLY A 138 2.78 -2.82 -5.41
N GLN A 139 3.57 -2.41 -4.42
CA GLN A 139 4.93 -1.90 -4.67
C GLN A 139 5.86 -2.96 -5.25
N LEU A 140 5.65 -4.25 -4.91
CA LEU A 140 6.39 -5.34 -5.54
C LEU A 140 6.09 -5.38 -7.05
N GLY A 141 4.81 -5.34 -7.43
CA GLY A 141 4.41 -5.28 -8.83
C GLY A 141 4.98 -4.07 -9.57
N LEU A 142 5.11 -2.92 -8.90
CA LEU A 142 5.65 -1.70 -9.51
C LEU A 142 7.14 -1.86 -9.80
N LYS A 143 7.88 -2.44 -8.84
CA LYS A 143 9.30 -2.77 -8.99
C LYS A 143 9.54 -3.80 -10.11
N GLU A 144 8.60 -4.72 -10.30
CA GLU A 144 8.63 -5.73 -11.35
C GLU A 144 8.06 -5.25 -12.70
N ASN A 145 7.63 -3.98 -12.80
CA ASN A 145 7.06 -3.37 -13.99
C ASN A 145 5.79 -4.07 -14.53
N MET A 146 4.95 -4.58 -13.62
CA MET A 146 3.74 -5.35 -13.95
C MET A 146 2.48 -4.47 -14.03
N LEU A 147 2.55 -3.41 -14.84
CA LEU A 147 1.60 -2.30 -14.85
C LEU A 147 0.13 -2.71 -15.09
N THR A 148 -0.15 -3.56 -16.08
CA THR A 148 -1.53 -3.96 -16.40
C THR A 148 -2.24 -4.65 -15.24
N SER A 149 -1.56 -5.60 -14.60
CA SER A 149 -2.12 -6.31 -13.43
C SER A 149 -2.26 -5.41 -12.20
N LEU A 150 -1.37 -4.43 -12.04
CA LEU A 150 -1.45 -3.44 -10.99
C LEU A 150 -2.58 -2.45 -11.20
N GLU A 151 -2.78 -1.96 -12.43
CA GLU A 151 -3.90 -1.10 -12.77
C GLU A 151 -5.24 -1.78 -12.46
N ASN A 152 -5.34 -3.09 -12.74
CA ASN A 152 -6.52 -3.87 -12.37
C ASN A 152 -6.71 -3.94 -10.85
N LEU A 153 -5.65 -4.16 -10.08
CA LEU A 153 -5.71 -4.15 -8.62
C LEU A 153 -6.10 -2.77 -8.07
N ALA A 154 -5.43 -1.71 -8.52
CA ALA A 154 -5.70 -0.34 -8.12
C ALA A 154 -7.14 0.08 -8.45
N ARG A 155 -7.63 -0.27 -9.65
CA ARG A 155 -9.02 -0.04 -10.04
C ARG A 155 -10.00 -0.76 -9.11
N SER A 156 -9.75 -2.03 -8.80
CA SER A 156 -10.59 -2.81 -7.89
C SER A 156 -10.62 -2.23 -6.47
N ILE A 157 -9.47 -1.78 -5.94
CA ILE A 157 -9.40 -1.13 -4.61
C ILE A 157 -10.11 0.22 -4.63
N ASN A 158 -9.92 1.05 -5.66
CA ASN A 158 -10.64 2.32 -5.80
C ASN A 158 -12.16 2.12 -5.83
N GLN A 159 -12.64 1.14 -6.60
CA GLN A 159 -14.07 0.81 -6.67
C GLN A 159 -14.59 0.25 -5.34
N PHE A 160 -13.81 -0.60 -4.67
CA PHE A 160 -14.16 -1.13 -3.35
C PHE A 160 -14.32 0.00 -2.33
N GLY A 161 -13.32 0.90 -2.25
CA GLY A 161 -13.33 2.05 -1.35
C GLY A 161 -14.57 2.91 -1.56
N MET A 162 -14.79 3.36 -2.81
CA MET A 162 -15.94 4.21 -3.15
C MET A 162 -17.30 3.59 -2.77
N ARG A 163 -17.48 2.29 -3.00
CA ARG A 163 -18.73 1.59 -2.64
C ARG A 163 -18.90 1.39 -1.14
N SER A 164 -17.81 1.30 -0.40
CA SER A 164 -17.84 0.96 1.02
C SER A 164 -17.83 2.19 1.91
N PHE A 165 -17.25 3.31 1.46
CA PHE A 165 -17.29 4.59 2.17
C PHE A 165 -18.73 5.07 2.41
N SER A 166 -19.61 4.91 1.41
CA SER A 166 -21.03 5.26 1.53
C SER A 166 -21.86 4.28 2.38
N LYS A 167 -21.31 3.11 2.72
CA LYS A 167 -21.99 2.05 3.48
C LYS A 167 -21.56 2.00 4.96
N GLY A 168 -21.09 3.11 5.51
CA GLY A 168 -20.71 3.19 6.92
C GLY A 168 -19.44 2.42 7.28
N MET A 169 -18.48 2.32 6.35
CA MET A 169 -17.15 1.75 6.64
C MET A 169 -16.50 2.47 7.85
N PRO A 170 -15.95 1.74 8.84
CA PRO A 170 -15.23 2.33 9.96
C PRO A 170 -14.09 3.22 9.50
N TRP A 171 -13.91 4.36 10.16
CA TRP A 171 -12.99 5.40 9.71
C TRP A 171 -11.54 4.92 9.60
N GLU A 172 -11.11 4.08 10.54
CA GLU A 172 -9.79 3.48 10.61
C GLU A 172 -9.51 2.59 9.39
N VAL A 173 -10.53 1.86 8.94
CA VAL A 173 -10.49 1.09 7.69
C VAL A 173 -10.46 2.03 6.49
N GLN A 174 -11.26 3.11 6.50
CA GLN A 174 -11.22 4.10 5.41
C GLN A 174 -9.81 4.66 5.22
N LEU A 175 -9.17 5.11 6.29
CA LEU A 175 -7.79 5.62 6.23
C LEU A 175 -6.82 4.59 5.66
N SER A 176 -6.98 3.32 6.01
CA SER A 176 -6.14 2.24 5.48
C SER A 176 -6.33 2.01 3.98
N VAL A 177 -7.57 2.13 3.48
CA VAL A 177 -7.86 2.12 2.04
C VAL A 177 -7.19 3.31 1.35
N ILE A 178 -7.30 4.52 1.92
CA ILE A 178 -6.69 5.74 1.37
C ILE A 178 -5.17 5.59 1.22
N TYR A 179 -4.50 5.04 2.24
CA TYR A 179 -3.07 4.80 2.15
C TYR A 179 -2.72 3.72 1.13
N ALA A 180 -3.54 2.67 0.98
CA ALA A 180 -3.34 1.66 -0.06
C ALA A 180 -3.50 2.23 -1.49
N ILE A 181 -4.48 3.12 -1.68
CA ILE A 181 -4.69 3.84 -2.95
C ILE A 181 -3.48 4.73 -3.25
N HIS A 182 -2.95 5.43 -2.24
CA HIS A 182 -1.74 6.24 -2.39
C HIS A 182 -0.52 5.40 -2.76
N ASP A 183 -0.32 4.26 -2.09
CA ASP A 183 0.76 3.32 -2.42
C ASP A 183 0.63 2.89 -3.91
N LEU A 184 -0.58 2.53 -4.36
CA LEU A 184 -0.82 2.05 -5.73
C LEU A 184 -0.89 3.17 -6.81
N ALA A 185 -0.94 4.43 -6.40
CA ALA A 185 -1.15 5.57 -7.29
C ALA A 185 -0.18 5.67 -8.48
N PRO A 186 1.12 5.29 -8.39
CA PRO A 186 2.01 5.32 -9.55
C PRO A 186 1.52 4.50 -10.76
N SER A 187 0.65 3.50 -10.55
CA SER A 187 0.06 2.72 -11.64
C SER A 187 -1.11 3.45 -12.33
N ASN A 188 -1.83 4.31 -11.61
CA ASN A 188 -2.96 5.08 -12.15
C ASN A 188 -3.24 6.32 -11.27
N PRO A 189 -2.43 7.39 -11.42
CA PRO A 189 -2.48 8.52 -10.50
C PRO A 189 -3.76 9.34 -10.66
N GLU A 190 -4.29 9.46 -11.88
CA GLU A 190 -5.52 10.19 -12.19
C GLU A 190 -6.73 9.57 -11.47
N ALA A 191 -6.90 8.24 -11.57
CA ALA A 191 -8.00 7.55 -10.90
C ALA A 191 -7.85 7.59 -9.38
N ALA A 192 -6.62 7.42 -8.87
CA ALA A 192 -6.34 7.52 -7.43
C ALA A 192 -6.72 8.91 -6.89
N LEU A 193 -6.27 9.99 -7.55
CA LEU A 193 -6.56 11.37 -7.14
C LEU A 193 -8.07 11.62 -7.11
N LYS A 194 -8.78 11.25 -8.18
CA LYS A 194 -10.24 11.40 -8.28
C LYS A 194 -10.96 10.70 -7.12
N THR A 195 -10.55 9.48 -6.77
CA THR A 195 -11.11 8.75 -5.63
C THR A 195 -10.83 9.46 -4.31
N LEU A 196 -9.60 9.91 -4.06
CA LEU A 196 -9.24 10.60 -2.82
C LEU A 196 -9.96 11.94 -2.64
N GLU A 197 -10.08 12.74 -3.70
CA GLU A 197 -10.79 14.03 -3.67
C GLU A 197 -12.29 13.84 -3.44
N SER A 198 -12.89 12.85 -4.10
CA SER A 198 -14.30 12.49 -3.88
C SER A 198 -14.55 12.05 -2.44
N TRP A 199 -13.71 11.16 -1.90
CA TRP A 199 -13.79 10.74 -0.50
C TRP A 199 -13.63 11.92 0.46
N LYS A 200 -12.64 12.78 0.22
CA LYS A 200 -12.36 13.97 1.05
C LYS A 200 -13.56 14.93 1.07
N LYS A 201 -14.19 15.17 -0.08
CA LYS A 201 -15.37 16.05 -0.19
C LYS A 201 -16.57 15.52 0.59
N ASN A 202 -16.74 14.20 0.66
CA ASN A 202 -17.87 13.55 1.33
C ASN A 202 -17.58 13.21 2.81
N SER A 203 -16.37 13.46 3.29
CA SER A 203 -15.98 13.16 4.67
C SER A 203 -16.42 14.26 5.62
N THR A 204 -17.13 13.90 6.69
CA THR A 204 -17.53 14.83 7.76
C THR A 204 -16.48 14.95 8.87
N ARG A 205 -15.52 14.01 8.92
CA ARG A 205 -14.43 14.01 9.90
C ARG A 205 -13.26 14.87 9.44
N ARG A 206 -12.48 15.39 10.40
CA ARG A 206 -11.23 16.10 10.11
C ARG A 206 -10.24 15.16 9.39
N ILE A 207 -9.76 15.60 8.24
CA ILE A 207 -8.81 14.84 7.42
C ILE A 207 -7.40 14.89 8.05
N PRO A 208 -6.74 13.74 8.29
CA PRO A 208 -5.38 13.71 8.80
C PRO A 208 -4.37 14.39 7.86
N SER A 209 -3.31 14.95 8.43
CA SER A 209 -2.26 15.63 7.67
C SER A 209 -1.56 14.70 6.68
N ALA A 210 -1.35 13.43 7.05
CA ALA A 210 -0.80 12.41 6.16
C ALA A 210 -1.62 12.26 4.88
N VAL A 211 -2.95 12.27 4.98
CA VAL A 211 -3.85 12.11 3.83
C VAL A 211 -3.79 13.33 2.91
N ASN A 212 -3.75 14.54 3.47
CA ASN A 212 -3.54 15.74 2.65
C ASN A 212 -2.21 15.68 1.90
N LYS A 213 -1.14 15.21 2.55
CA LYS A 213 0.16 14.98 1.90
C LYS A 213 0.06 13.96 0.77
N CYS A 214 -0.66 12.85 0.96
CA CYS A 214 -0.91 11.86 -0.09
C CYS A 214 -1.59 12.50 -1.31
N ILE A 215 -2.66 13.27 -1.10
CA ILE A 215 -3.37 13.97 -2.18
C ILE A 215 -2.41 14.89 -2.95
N THR A 216 -1.66 15.75 -2.24
CA THR A 216 -0.68 16.65 -2.87
C THR A 216 0.37 15.90 -3.70
N GLN A 217 0.88 14.77 -3.18
CA GLN A 217 1.86 13.95 -3.90
C GLN A 217 1.27 13.34 -5.17
N ILE A 218 0.04 12.83 -5.13
CA ILE A 218 -0.60 12.26 -6.33
C ILE A 218 -0.92 13.36 -7.34
N SER A 219 -1.41 14.53 -6.90
CA SER A 219 -1.64 15.68 -7.79
C SER A 219 -0.37 16.09 -8.53
N PHE A 220 0.79 16.04 -7.86
CA PHE A 220 2.08 16.30 -8.49
C PHE A 220 2.43 15.23 -9.53
N LEU A 221 2.22 13.94 -9.24
CA LEU A 221 2.43 12.85 -10.19
C LEU A 221 1.56 12.98 -11.45
N CYS A 222 0.29 13.38 -11.32
CA CYS A 222 -0.59 13.63 -12.47
C CYS A 222 0.01 14.69 -13.40
N ARG A 223 0.42 15.84 -12.86
CA ARG A 223 1.01 16.94 -13.63
C ARG A 223 2.30 16.53 -14.34
N GLN A 224 3.15 15.73 -13.69
CA GLN A 224 4.36 15.21 -14.33
C GLN A 224 4.03 14.30 -15.52
N THR A 225 3.02 13.45 -15.38
CA THR A 225 2.60 12.52 -16.44
C THR A 225 1.99 13.26 -17.63
N GLU A 226 1.18 14.29 -17.38
CA GLU A 226 0.63 15.18 -18.42
C GLU A 226 1.74 15.89 -19.21
N SER A 227 2.71 16.49 -18.51
CA SER A 227 3.85 17.15 -19.15
C SER A 227 4.66 16.21 -20.04
N GLN A 228 4.79 14.94 -19.68
CA GLN A 228 5.51 13.94 -20.49
C GLN A 228 4.71 13.49 -21.71
N ARG A 229 3.37 13.45 -21.61
CA ARG A 229 2.49 13.13 -22.76
C ARG A 229 2.46 14.25 -23.78
N SER A 230 2.49 15.52 -23.36
CA SER A 230 2.51 16.68 -24.28
C SER A 230 3.85 16.88 -25.01
N GLN A 231 4.90 16.14 -24.64
CA GLN A 231 6.23 16.19 -25.27
C GLN A 231 6.51 15.00 -26.20
N ARG A 232 5.56 14.07 -26.33
CA ARG A 232 5.61 12.93 -27.25
C ARG A 232 4.66 13.15 -28.41
#